data_AF-A0A7V9VTT5-F1
#
_entry.id   AF-A0A7V9VTT5-F1
#
_cell.length_a   1.000
_cell.length_b   1.000
_cell.length_c   1.000
_cell.angle_alpha   90.00
_cell.angle_beta   90.00
_cell.angle_gamma   90.00
#
_symmetry.space_group_name_H-M   'P 1'
#
loop_
_entity.id
_entity.type
_entity.pdbx_description
1 polymer ?
#
loop_
_entity_poly.entity_id
_entity_poly.type
_entity_poly.pdbx_seq_one_letter_code
_entity_poly.pdbx_strand_id
1 'polypeptide(L)'
;MNITLTPEAQAIVDREIESGRYETVEAVVVQALYQLEDVPFVDDELLVEARAQADRGETRELTEEVMRELLDRARDSSREGKSVRDEVKY
;
A
#
# COMPACT_ATOMS: atom_id res chain seq x y z
N MET A 1 -5.34 12.95 25.99
CA MET A 1 -4.27 12.52 25.06
C MET A 1 -3.48 13.75 24.66
N ASN A 2 -2.15 13.74 24.75
CA ASN A 2 -1.32 14.86 24.27
C ASN A 2 -0.50 14.35 23.09
N ILE A 3 -0.68 14.96 21.92
CA ILE A 3 -0.09 14.54 20.65
C ILE A 3 0.53 15.77 19.99
N THR A 4 1.76 15.61 19.52
CA THR A 4 2.46 16.64 18.75
C THR A 4 2.39 16.26 17.28
N LEU A 5 1.75 17.11 16.48
CA LEU A 5 1.69 16.94 15.03
C LEU A 5 2.94 17.54 14.38
N THR A 6 3.36 16.98 13.24
CA THR A 6 4.33 17.66 12.38
C THR A 6 3.69 18.90 11.75
N PRO A 7 4.47 19.89 11.30
CA PRO A 7 3.93 21.07 10.63
C PRO A 7 3.05 20.72 9.42
N GLU A 8 3.42 19.71 8.66
CA GLU A 8 2.67 19.24 7.49
C GLU A 8 1.34 18.62 7.89
N ALA A 9 1.32 17.79 8.94
CA ALA A 9 0.10 17.20 9.47
C ALA A 9 -0.85 18.27 10.04
N GLN A 10 -0.31 19.28 10.72
CA GLN A 10 -1.09 20.41 11.21
C GLN A 10 -1.77 21.18 10.06
N ALA A 11 -1.05 21.43 8.97
CA ALA A 11 -1.60 22.11 7.79
C ALA A 11 -2.74 21.32 7.09
N ILE A 12 -2.73 19.99 7.21
CA ILE A 12 -3.84 19.15 6.73
C ILE A 12 -5.04 19.30 7.65
N VAL A 13 -4.83 19.21 8.96
CA VAL A 13 -5.90 19.38 9.96
C VAL A 13 -6.59 20.74 9.82
N ASP A 14 -5.81 21.81 9.71
CA ASP A 14 -6.34 23.18 9.60
C ASP A 14 -7.22 23.32 8.35
N ARG A 15 -6.78 22.77 7.21
CA ARG A 15 -7.54 22.77 5.95
C ARG A 15 -8.87 22.02 6.06
N GLU A 16 -8.87 20.88 6.74
CA GLU A 16 -10.07 20.07 6.92
C GLU A 16 -11.09 20.78 7.82
N ILE A 17 -10.63 21.54 8.82
CA ILE A 17 -11.49 22.40 9.66
C ILE A 17 -12.01 23.61 8.86
N GLU A 18 -11.13 24.30 8.14
CA GLU A 18 -11.50 25.45 7.29
C GLU A 18 -12.53 25.06 6.22
N SER A 19 -12.46 23.83 5.71
CA SER A 19 -13.43 23.30 4.76
C SER A 19 -14.82 23.06 5.36
N GLY A 20 -14.96 23.12 6.69
CA GLY A 20 -16.18 22.81 7.43
C GLY A 20 -16.50 21.32 7.50
N ARG A 21 -15.60 20.44 7.03
CA ARG A 21 -15.81 18.98 7.10
C ARG A 21 -15.75 18.47 8.54
N TYR A 22 -14.93 19.11 9.39
CA TYR A 22 -14.81 18.78 10.81
C TYR A 22 -14.84 20.06 11.66
N GLU A 23 -15.47 19.98 12.83
CA GLU A 23 -15.60 21.12 13.74
C GLU A 23 -14.40 21.30 14.67
N THR A 24 -13.62 20.24 14.90
CA THR A 24 -12.51 20.25 15.85
C THR A 24 -11.31 19.44 15.34
N VAL A 25 -10.13 19.80 15.82
CA VAL A 25 -8.88 19.05 15.61
C VAL A 25 -9.04 17.60 16.06
N GLU A 26 -9.70 17.38 17.20
CA GLU A 26 -9.92 16.05 17.75
C GLU A 26 -10.76 15.17 16.82
N ALA A 27 -11.82 15.71 16.20
CA ALA A 27 -12.63 14.97 15.24
C ALA A 27 -11.81 14.53 14.01
N VAL A 28 -10.92 15.39 13.50
CA VAL A 28 -10.03 15.06 12.38
C VAL A 28 -9.07 13.93 12.77
N VAL A 29 -8.42 14.06 13.93
CA VAL A 29 -7.43 13.07 14.39
C VAL A 29 -8.07 11.72 14.68
N VAL A 30 -9.22 11.70 15.36
CA VAL A 30 -9.96 10.46 15.65
C VAL A 30 -10.37 9.77 14.35
N GLN A 31 -10.87 10.53 13.37
CA GLN A 31 -11.23 9.96 12.08
C GLN A 31 -10.02 9.42 11.31
N ALA A 32 -8.88 10.11 11.36
CA ALA A 32 -7.64 9.64 10.75
C ALA A 32 -7.13 8.34 11.41
N LEU A 33 -7.28 8.20 12.72
CA LEU A 33 -6.93 6.98 13.44
C LEU A 33 -7.87 5.83 13.09
N TYR A 34 -9.19 6.06 12.99
CA TYR A 34 -10.13 5.05 12.52
C TYR A 34 -9.81 4.58 11.10
N GLN A 35 -9.49 5.52 10.20
CA GLN A 35 -9.05 5.16 8.85
C GLN A 35 -7.76 4.34 8.86
N LEU A 36 -6.84 4.62 9.79
CA LEU A 36 -5.60 3.86 9.95
C LEU A 36 -5.86 2.47 10.53
N GLU A 37 -6.80 2.31 11.46
CA GLU A 37 -7.21 1.00 12.00
C GLU A 37 -7.87 0.12 10.92
N ASP A 38 -8.60 0.73 9.99
CA ASP A 38 -9.17 0.06 8.81
C ASP A 38 -8.13 -0.26 7.73
N VAL A 39 -6.94 0.36 7.77
CA VAL A 39 -5.80 -0.12 7.01
C VAL A 39 -5.24 -1.32 7.75
N PRO A 40 -5.35 -2.55 7.21
CA PRO A 40 -4.72 -3.69 7.86
C PRO A 40 -3.24 -3.36 8.02
N PHE A 41 -2.76 -3.34 9.27
CA PHE A 41 -1.32 -3.32 9.53
C PHE A 41 -0.76 -4.48 8.73
N VAL A 42 0.09 -4.18 7.76
CA VAL A 42 0.51 -5.15 6.77
C VAL A 42 1.56 -6.06 7.41
N ASP A 43 1.12 -6.96 8.29
CA ASP A 43 1.74 -8.27 8.54
C ASP A 43 1.38 -9.20 7.36
N ASP A 44 1.38 -8.68 6.13
CA ASP A 44 1.26 -9.51 4.95
C ASP A 44 2.58 -10.25 4.82
N GLU A 45 2.53 -11.55 5.07
CA GLU A 45 3.65 -12.47 4.91
C GLU A 45 4.32 -12.27 3.53
N LEU A 46 3.57 -11.83 2.50
CA LEU A 46 4.11 -11.50 1.19
C LEU A 46 5.01 -10.26 1.20
N LEU A 47 4.67 -9.21 1.95
CA LEU A 47 5.54 -8.04 2.08
C LEU A 47 6.78 -8.32 2.94
N VAL A 48 6.62 -9.11 4.01
CA VAL A 48 7.74 -9.56 4.85
C VAL A 48 8.71 -10.39 4.02
N GLU A 49 8.21 -11.37 3.26
CA GLU A 49 9.04 -12.21 2.39
C GLU A 49 9.63 -11.40 1.22
N ALA A 50 8.87 -10.50 0.60
CA ALA A 50 9.40 -9.63 -0.45
C ALA A 50 10.56 -8.76 0.08
N ARG A 51 10.46 -8.28 1.32
CA ARG A 51 11.55 -7.54 1.96
C ARG A 51 12.76 -8.44 2.23
N ALA A 52 12.52 -9.65 2.74
CA ALA A 52 13.59 -10.62 2.98
C ALA A 52 14.31 -11.02 1.67
N GLN A 53 13.58 -11.17 0.55
CA GLN A 53 14.15 -11.39 -0.78
C GLN A 53 15.04 -10.23 -1.22
N ALA A 54 14.60 -8.99 -1.00
CA ALA A 54 15.40 -7.81 -1.28
C ALA A 54 16.70 -7.78 -0.46
N ASP A 55 16.63 -8.10 0.84
CA ASP A 55 17.80 -8.14 1.71
C ASP A 55 18.78 -9.27 1.33
N ARG A 56 18.28 -10.39 0.77
CA ARG A 56 19.10 -11.46 0.18
C ARG A 56 19.67 -11.12 -1.21
N GLY A 57 19.25 -10.00 -1.81
CA GLY A 57 19.65 -9.61 -3.16
C GLY A 57 18.96 -10.41 -4.27
N GLU A 58 17.82 -11.02 -3.97
CA GLU A 58 17.03 -11.82 -4.93
C GLU A 58 16.12 -10.95 -5.82
N THR A 59 16.22 -9.62 -5.70
CA THR A 59 15.50 -8.67 -6.55
C THR A 59 16.16 -8.53 -7.93
N ARG A 60 15.34 -8.34 -8.96
CA ARG A 60 15.78 -7.98 -10.31
C ARG A 60 15.32 -6.58 -10.65
N GLU A 61 16.15 -5.83 -11.35
CA GLU A 61 15.74 -4.55 -11.93
C GLU A 61 14.65 -4.77 -12.99
N LEU A 62 13.62 -3.93 -12.96
CA LEU A 62 12.51 -4.01 -13.92
C LEU A 62 12.90 -3.33 -15.23
N THR A 63 13.65 -4.03 -16.08
CA THR A 63 14.01 -3.57 -17.43
C THR A 63 12.95 -3.96 -18.46
N GLU A 64 13.02 -3.39 -19.67
CA GLU A 64 12.15 -3.79 -20.79
C GLU A 64 12.31 -5.26 -21.18
N GLU A 65 13.50 -5.83 -21.00
CA GLU A 65 13.75 -7.25 -21.23
C GLU A 65 13.02 -8.11 -20.19
N VAL A 66 13.15 -7.77 -18.90
CA VAL A 66 12.45 -8.46 -17.81
C VAL A 66 10.93 -8.37 -17.99
N MET A 67 10.42 -7.22 -18.42
CA MET A 67 9.00 -7.04 -18.74
C MET A 67 8.54 -7.92 -19.91
N ARG A 68 9.34 -8.03 -20.97
CA ARG A 68 9.02 -8.93 -22.10
C ARG A 68 8.99 -10.40 -21.66
N GLU A 69 9.98 -10.84 -20.88
CA GLU A 69 10.01 -12.20 -20.32
C GLU A 69 8.77 -12.53 -19.49
N LEU A 70 8.30 -11.56 -18.68
CA LEU A 70 7.09 -11.73 -17.86
C LEU A 70 5.84 -11.86 -18.72
N LEU A 71 5.71 -11.02 -19.76
CA LEU A 71 4.58 -11.06 -20.68
C LEU A 71 4.53 -12.35 -21.48
N ASP A 72 5.68 -12.86 -21.95
CA ASP A 72 5.74 -14.09 -22.71
C ASP A 72 5.39 -15.30 -21.83
N ARG A 73 5.90 -15.36 -20.58
CA ARG A 73 5.47 -16.38 -19.61
C ARG A 73 3.98 -16.32 -19.29
N ALA A 74 3.40 -15.12 -19.19
CA ALA A 74 1.97 -14.95 -18.96
C ALA A 74 1.15 -15.46 -20.16
N ARG A 75 1.59 -15.20 -21.39
CA ARG A 75 0.96 -15.70 -22.62
C ARG A 75 1.00 -17.22 -22.70
N ASP A 76 2.14 -17.82 -22.41
CA ASP A 76 2.28 -19.28 -22.45
C ASP A 76 1.45 -19.95 -21.34
N SER A 77 1.43 -19.38 -20.13
CA SER A 77 0.55 -19.85 -19.05
C SER A 77 -0.93 -19.78 -19.44
N SER A 78 -1.35 -18.71 -20.11
CA SER A 78 -2.72 -18.55 -20.63
C SER A 78 -3.05 -19.59 -21.70
N ARG A 79 -2.14 -19.86 -22.64
CA ARG A 79 -2.28 -20.92 -23.67
C ARG A 79 -2.41 -22.31 -23.06
N GLU A 80 -1.68 -22.56 -21.97
CA GLU A 80 -1.76 -23.81 -21.20
C GLU A 80 -3.01 -23.90 -20.32
N GLY A 81 -3.87 -22.88 -20.33
CA GLY A 81 -5.09 -22.83 -19.52
C GLY A 81 -4.83 -22.67 -18.02
N LYS A 82 -3.61 -22.29 -17.61
CA LYS A 82 -3.29 -21.99 -16.22
C LYS A 82 -3.99 -20.69 -15.86
N SER A 83 -5.02 -20.78 -15.04
CA SER A 83 -5.69 -19.59 -14.51
C SER A 83 -4.74 -18.84 -13.57
N VAL A 84 -4.91 -17.53 -13.50
CA VAL A 84 -4.41 -16.73 -12.38
C VAL A 84 -4.91 -17.41 -11.09
N ARG A 85 -4.03 -17.55 -10.08
CA ARG A 85 -4.43 -18.16 -8.80
C ARG A 85 -5.54 -17.32 -8.18
N ASP A 86 -6.51 -17.95 -7.55
CA ASP A 86 -7.64 -17.21 -6.95
C ASP A 86 -7.17 -16.22 -5.87
N GLU A 87 -6.04 -16.53 -5.22
CA GLU A 87 -5.33 -15.70 -4.24
C GLU A 87 -4.91 -14.31 -4.74
N VAL A 88 -4.79 -14.12 -6.06
CA VAL A 88 -4.39 -12.85 -6.69
C VAL A 88 -5.50 -12.25 -7.57
N LYS A 89 -6.69 -12.85 -7.57
CA LYS A 89 -7.90 -12.28 -8.19
C LYS A 89 -8.63 -11.46 -7.13
N TYR A 90 -8.29 -10.19 -7.02
CA TYR A 90 -9.01 -9.21 -6.19
C TYR A 90 -10.36 -8.84 -6.82
#